data_AF-A0A1H0ANZ6-F1
#
_entry.id   AF-A0A1H0ANZ6-F1
#
_cell.length_a   1.000
_cell.length_b   1.000
_cell.length_c   1.000
_cell.angle_alpha   90.00
_cell.angle_beta   90.00
_cell.angle_gamma   90.00
#
_symmetry.space_group_name_H-M   'P 1'
#
loop_
_entity.id
_entity.type
_entity.pdbx_description
1 polymer ?
#
loop_
_entity_poly.entity_id
_entity_poly.type
_entity_poly.pdbx_seq_one_letter_code
_entity_poly.pdbx_strand_id
1 'polypeptide(L)' 'MPVPDRHRFDPARPVWALHDDGRWYEAFQTWWIRQDDGSWRAHVSYTVAPGSTFLRAVDADQVRPRD' A
#
# COMPACT_ATOMS: atom_id res chain seq x y z
N MET A 1 -20.33 0.85 14.14
CA MET A 1 -19.38 1.31 13.10
C MET A 1 -19.37 0.23 12.02
N PRO A 2 -19.86 0.48 10.79
CA PRO A 2 -19.68 -0.48 9.71
C PRO A 2 -18.18 -0.68 9.50
N VAL A 3 -17.75 -1.94 9.36
CA VAL A 3 -16.36 -2.24 9.05
C VAL A 3 -16.11 -1.72 7.63
N PRO A 4 -15.08 -0.89 7.39
CA PRO A 4 -14.78 -0.42 6.05
C PRO A 4 -14.58 -1.61 5.12
N ASP A 5 -15.13 -1.50 3.92
CA ASP A 5 -15.00 -2.51 2.88
C ASP A 5 -13.50 -2.80 2.66
N ARG A 6 -13.10 -4.06 2.86
CA ARG A 6 -11.69 -4.48 2.89
C ARG A 6 -11.48 -5.64 1.92
N HIS A 7 -10.56 -5.45 0.99
CA HIS A 7 -10.12 -6.50 0.08
C HIS A 7 -8.71 -6.96 0.45
N ARG A 8 -8.58 -8.16 1.01
CA ARG A 8 -7.30 -8.72 1.49
C ARG A 8 -6.61 -9.55 0.41
N PHE A 9 -5.28 -9.47 0.38
CA PHE A 9 -4.40 -10.34 -0.41
C PHE A 9 -3.62 -11.25 0.54
N ASP A 10 -3.69 -12.56 0.29
CA ASP A 10 -2.92 -13.59 1.00
C ASP A 10 -2.54 -14.70 -0.01
N PRO A 11 -1.27 -14.82 -0.42
CA PRO A 11 -0.12 -14.08 0.09
C PRO A 11 -0.13 -12.59 -0.29
N ALA A 12 0.69 -11.79 0.39
CA ALA A 12 0.88 -10.39 0.02
C ALA A 12 1.40 -10.29 -1.42
N ARG A 13 0.83 -9.36 -2.21
CA ARG A 13 1.20 -9.20 -3.62
C ARG A 13 2.35 -8.20 -3.78
N PRO A 14 3.32 -8.46 -4.67
CA PRO A 14 4.37 -7.49 -4.95
C PRO A 14 3.82 -6.29 -5.75
N VAL A 15 4.22 -5.09 -5.36
CA VAL A 15 3.81 -3.81 -5.98
C VAL A 15 4.97 -2.82 -5.96
N TRP A 16 4.82 -1.71 -6.68
CA TRP A 16 5.61 -0.50 -6.45
C TRP A 16 4.82 0.48 -5.59
N ALA A 17 5.45 1.10 -4.60
CA ALA A 17 4.86 2.15 -3.77
C ALA A 17 5.66 3.46 -3.89
N LEU A 18 4.97 4.59 -4.02
CA LEU A 18 5.57 5.92 -4.05
C LEU A 18 5.91 6.35 -2.62
N HIS A 19 7.17 6.71 -2.38
CA HIS A 19 7.64 7.27 -1.12
C HIS A 19 7.59 8.81 -1.15
N ASP A 20 7.73 9.44 0.02
CA ASP A 20 7.64 10.90 0.17
C ASP A 20 8.80 11.66 -0.52
N ASP A 21 9.87 10.95 -0.89
CA ASP A 21 10.99 11.48 -1.69
C ASP A 21 10.69 11.50 -3.21
N GLY A 22 9.49 11.07 -3.61
CA GLY A 22 9.04 11.00 -5.00
C GLY A 22 9.55 9.79 -5.77
N ARG A 23 10.20 8.81 -5.11
CA ARG A 23 10.69 7.59 -5.76
C ARG A 23 9.78 6.41 -5.50
N TRP A 24 9.78 5.47 -6.45
CA TRP A 24 9.05 4.22 -6.34
C TRP A 24 9.95 3.13 -5.73
N TYR A 25 9.44 2.44 -4.72
CA TYR A 25 10.13 1.35 -4.03
C TYR A 25 9.37 0.05 -4.17
N GLU A 26 10.11 -1.06 -4.23
CA GLU A 26 9.50 -2.39 -4.17
C GLU A 26 8.82 -2.59 -2.82
N ALA A 27 7.56 -3.01 -2.89
CA ALA A 27 6.71 -3.16 -1.73
C ALA A 27 5.88 -4.44 -1.80
N PHE A 28 5.30 -4.81 -0.66
CA PHE A 28 4.30 -5.86 -0.55
C PHE A 28 2.99 -5.28 -0.06
N GLN A 29 1.90 -5.56 -0.78
CA GLN A 29 0.56 -5.12 -0.40
C GLN A 29 -0.22 -6.24 0.27
N THR A 30 -0.84 -5.93 1.41
CA THR A 30 -1.64 -6.90 2.19
C THR A 30 -3.15 -6.71 2.04
N TRP A 31 -3.63 -5.48 1.82
CA TRP A 31 -5.05 -5.23 1.53
C TRP A 31 -5.29 -3.85 0.90
N TRP A 32 -6.49 -3.69 0.37
CA TRP A 32 -7.16 -2.40 0.16
C TRP A 32 -8.19 -2.16 1.25
N ILE A 33 -8.35 -0.91 1.66
CA ILE A 33 -9.38 -0.47 2.61
C ILE A 33 -10.10 0.76 2.07
N ARG A 34 -11.43 0.69 2.01
CA ARG A 34 -12.27 1.80 1.58
C ARG A 34 -12.39 2.82 2.71
N GLN A 35 -12.20 4.10 2.39
CA GLN A 35 -12.37 5.22 3.30
C GLN A 35 -13.82 5.72 3.30
N ASP A 36 -14.16 6.57 4.27
CA ASP A 36 -15.52 7.12 4.41
C ASP A 36 -15.92 8.01 3.22
N ASP A 37 -14.95 8.65 2.56
CA ASP A 37 -15.15 9.43 1.33
C ASP A 37 -15.31 8.57 0.06
N GLY A 38 -15.27 7.24 0.22
CA GLY A 38 -15.39 6.26 -0.85
C GLY A 38 -14.09 5.95 -1.59
N SER A 39 -12.99 6.66 -1.30
CA SER A 39 -11.66 6.38 -1.85
C SER A 39 -11.10 5.06 -1.29
N TRP A 40 -10.08 4.52 -1.96
CA TRP A 40 -9.40 3.30 -1.52
C TRP A 40 -7.95 3.60 -1.19
N ARG A 41 -7.47 3.05 -0.06
CA ARG A 41 -6.05 3.10 0.32
C ARG A 41 -5.45 1.70 0.35
N ALA A 42 -4.25 1.57 -0.17
CA ALA A 42 -3.48 0.33 -0.16
C ALA A 42 -2.59 0.27 1.07
N HIS A 43 -2.66 -0.82 1.81
CA HIS A 43 -1.73 -1.07 2.90
C HIS A 43 -0.51 -1.82 2.40
N VAL A 44 0.65 -1.17 2.49
CA VAL A 44 1.92 -1.64 1.91
C VAL A 44 3.04 -1.64 2.94
N SER A 45 3.98 -2.56 2.80
CA SER A 45 5.27 -2.54 3.48
C SER A 45 6.42 -2.49 2.47
N TYR A 46 7.43 -1.67 2.75
CA TYR A 46 8.62 -1.52 1.89
C TYR A 46 9.83 -1.01 2.67
N THR A 47 11.01 -1.17 2.10
CA THR A 47 12.28 -0.73 2.69
C THR A 47 12.98 0.22 1.74
N VAL A 48 13.34 1.42 2.20
CA VAL A 48 14.03 2.44 1.38
C VAL A 48 15.55 2.42 1.56
N ALA A 49 16.02 1.93 2.71
CA ALA A 49 17.43 1.77 3.06
C ALA A 49 17.55 0.68 4.15
N PRO A 50 18.72 0.06 4.37
CA PRO A 50 18.92 -0.88 5.47
C PRO A 50 18.47 -0.29 6.81
N GLY A 51 17.60 -1.02 7.52
CA GLY A 51 17.01 -0.57 8.80
C GLY A 51 15.88 0.45 8.67
N SER A 52 15.51 0.89 7.47
CA SER A 52 14.44 1.86 7.21
C SER A 52 13.27 1.20 6.49
N THR A 53 12.47 0.45 7.26
CA THR A 53 11.26 -0.23 6.79
C THR A 53 10.01 0.57 7.18
N PHE A 54 9.10 0.71 6.23
CA PHE A 54 7.86 1.46 6.37
C PHE A 54 6.66 0.52 6.26
N LEU A 55 5.62 0.83 7.04
CA LEU A 55 4.28 0.26 6.91
C LEU A 55 3.32 1.44 6.73
N ARG A 56 2.65 1.53 5.58
CA ARG A 56 1.83 2.70 5.24
C ARG A 56 0.53 2.31 4.55
N ALA A 57 -0.49 3.14 4.77
CA ALA A 57 -1.64 3.22 3.88
C ALA A 57 -1.38 4.35 2.88
N VAL A 58 -1.28 4.00 1.60
CA VAL A 58 -1.03 4.96 0.50
C VAL A 58 -2.26 5.06 -0.40
N ASP A 59 -2.38 6.19 -1.09
CA ASP A 59 -3.48 6.41 -2.03
C ASP A 59 -3.35 5.51 -3.26
N ALA A 60 -4.46 5.32 -3.98
CA ALA A 60 -4.52 4.35 -5.08
C ALA A 60 -3.58 4.71 -6.24
N ASP A 61 -3.27 5.98 -6.44
CA ASP A 61 -2.31 6.50 -7.42
C ASP A 61 -0.85 6.42 -6.95
N GLN A 62 -0.61 6.16 -5.66
CA GLN A 62 0.70 5.97 -5.04
C GLN A 62 1.13 4.50 -4.96
N VAL A 63 0.35 3.59 -5.57
CA VAL A 63 0.68 2.17 -5.67
C VAL A 63 0.38 1.67 -7.08
N ARG A 64 1.24 0.80 -7.61
CA ARG A 64 1.00 0.17 -8.92
C ARG A 64 1.49 -1.27 -8.95
N PRO A 65 0.91 -2.13 -9.82
CA PRO A 65 1.41 -3.49 -10.01
C PRO A 65 2.91 -3.52 -10.32
N ARG A 66 3.59 -4.55 -9.81
CA ARG A 66 4.94 -4.92 -10.21
C ARG A 66 4.79 -6.01 -11.26
N ASP A 67 4.61 -5.61 -12.52
CA ASP A 67 4.56 -6.54 -13.65
C ASP A 67 5.90 -7.27 -13.85
#